data_AF-A0A066RKR5-F1
#
_entry.id   AF-A0A066RKR5-F1
#
_cell.length_a   1.000
_cell.length_b   1.000
_cell.length_c   1.000
_cell.angle_alpha   90.00
_cell.angle_beta   90.00
_cell.angle_gamma   90.00
#
_symmetry.space_group_name_H-M   'P 1'
#
loop_
_entity.id
_entity.type
_entity.pdbx_description
1 polymer ?
#
loop_
_entity_poly.entity_id
_entity_poly.type
_entity_poly.pdbx_seq_one_letter_code
_entity_poly.pdbx_strand_id
1 'polypeptide(L)'
;MRLLIGTLCAFIPFTINAAEFNGKELLQQIKTLQAQGKQLHSTYDLSDLNQLRRCANESNPLRVQAKGLPEQVLKLDDFALRVPLNQAAHLSFSCVYCSDSAIESCDKMDKYLERAEKLVNKS
;
A
#
# COMPACT_ATOMS: atom_id res chain seq x y z
N MET A 1 -45.66 3.85 -44.80
CA MET A 1 -44.33 4.34 -45.28
C MET A 1 -43.52 4.70 -44.05
N ARG A 2 -42.34 4.09 -43.92
CA ARG A 2 -41.44 4.12 -42.75
C ARG A 2 -41.03 5.54 -42.37
N LEU A 3 -40.89 5.79 -41.06
CA LEU A 3 -39.77 6.58 -40.55
C LEU A 3 -39.40 6.04 -39.16
N LEU A 4 -38.32 5.27 -39.16
CA LEU A 4 -37.66 4.66 -38.01
C LEU A 4 -36.93 5.76 -37.24
N ILE A 5 -37.40 6.07 -36.03
CA ILE A 5 -36.62 6.82 -35.04
C ILE A 5 -35.76 5.79 -34.31
N GLY A 6 -34.65 5.42 -34.93
CA GLY A 6 -33.60 4.62 -34.32
C GLY A 6 -32.76 5.53 -33.44
N THR A 7 -33.02 5.52 -32.14
CA THR A 7 -32.23 6.18 -31.11
C THR A 7 -30.79 5.66 -31.21
N LEU A 8 -29.89 6.49 -31.76
CA LEU A 8 -28.45 6.25 -31.73
C LEU A 8 -28.01 6.27 -30.26
N CYS A 9 -27.79 5.09 -29.68
CA CYS A 9 -26.94 4.95 -28.51
C CYS A 9 -25.55 5.46 -28.89
N ALA A 10 -25.23 6.68 -28.45
CA ALA A 10 -23.88 7.20 -28.48
C ALA A 10 -23.00 6.24 -27.66
N PHE A 11 -22.25 5.39 -28.34
CA PHE A 11 -21.11 4.68 -27.77
C PHE A 11 -20.07 5.75 -27.41
N ILE A 12 -20.18 6.29 -26.20
CA ILE A 12 -19.10 7.03 -25.58
C ILE A 12 -17.98 5.99 -25.40
N PRO A 13 -16.82 6.13 -26.06
CA PRO A 13 -15.69 5.29 -25.73
C PRO A 13 -15.33 5.62 -24.28
N PHE A 14 -15.65 4.72 -23.36
CA PHE A 14 -14.98 4.67 -22.07
C PHE A 14 -13.51 4.41 -22.38
N THR A 15 -12.73 5.47 -22.50
CA THR A 15 -11.29 5.36 -22.33
C THR A 15 -11.11 4.91 -20.90
N ILE A 16 -10.87 3.61 -20.73
CA ILE A 16 -10.31 3.07 -19.51
C ILE A 16 -8.92 3.70 -19.46
N ASN A 17 -8.81 4.89 -18.86
CA ASN A 17 -7.53 5.39 -18.41
C ASN A 17 -7.03 4.30 -17.47
N ALA A 18 -6.10 3.48 -17.94
CA ALA A 18 -5.36 2.57 -17.09
C ALA A 18 -4.85 3.45 -15.95
N ALA A 19 -5.27 3.16 -14.73
CA ALA A 19 -4.79 3.89 -13.56
C ALA A 19 -3.26 3.80 -13.61
N GLU A 20 -2.61 4.91 -13.94
CA GLU A 20 -1.17 4.99 -14.01
C GLU A 20 -0.68 4.80 -12.58
N PHE A 21 -0.06 3.64 -12.30
CA PHE A 21 0.42 3.36 -10.95
C PHE A 21 1.55 4.34 -10.65
N ASN A 22 1.29 5.28 -9.76
CA ASN A 22 2.23 6.33 -9.41
C ASN A 22 3.16 5.87 -8.29
N GLY A 23 4.44 5.71 -8.60
CA GLY A 23 5.45 5.29 -7.62
C GLY A 23 5.56 6.19 -6.39
N LYS A 24 5.28 7.50 -6.53
CA LYS A 24 5.27 8.45 -5.40
C LYS A 24 4.08 8.21 -4.46
N GLU A 25 2.91 7.90 -5.01
CA GLU A 25 1.72 7.58 -4.22
C GLU A 25 1.90 6.27 -3.46
N LEU A 26 2.44 5.23 -4.12
CA LEU A 26 2.74 3.95 -3.48
C LEU A 26 3.79 4.11 -2.37
N LEU A 27 4.85 4.90 -2.62
CA LEU A 27 5.84 5.24 -1.58
C LEU A 27 5.16 5.88 -0.37
N GLN A 28 4.28 6.85 -0.58
CA GLN A 28 3.59 7.53 0.51
C GLN A 28 2.64 6.59 1.27
N GLN A 29 1.91 5.71 0.58
CA GLN A 29 1.04 4.72 1.22
C GLN A 29 1.85 3.76 2.12
N ILE A 30 2.98 3.25 1.62
CA ILE A 30 3.85 2.35 2.39
C ILE A 30 4.46 3.08 3.60
N LYS A 31 4.87 4.35 3.46
CA LYS A 31 5.35 5.19 4.58
C LYS A 31 4.26 5.38 5.65
N THR A 32 3.03 5.64 5.23
CA THR A 32 1.90 5.77 6.16
C THR A 32 1.66 4.49 6.95
N LEU A 33 1.68 3.32 6.29
CA LEU A 33 1.54 2.03 6.98
C LEU A 33 2.70 1.77 7.95
N GLN A 34 3.93 2.14 7.59
CA GLN A 34 5.07 2.03 8.50
C GLN A 34 4.86 2.87 9.76
N ALA A 35 4.45 4.13 9.60
CA ALA A 35 4.21 5.04 10.71
C ALA A 35 3.08 4.53 11.62
N GLN A 36 1.98 4.04 11.02
CA GLN A 36 0.87 3.44 11.76
C GLN A 36 1.29 2.15 12.48
N GLY A 37 2.10 1.30 11.86
CA GLY A 37 2.66 0.11 12.51
C GLY A 37 3.51 0.48 13.72
N LYS A 38 4.46 1.43 13.57
CA LYS A 38 5.27 1.95 14.68
C LYS A 38 4.39 2.53 15.79
N GLN A 39 3.32 3.26 15.44
CA GLN A 39 2.36 3.78 16.40
C GLN A 39 1.65 2.67 17.17
N LEU A 40 1.13 1.63 16.50
CA LEU A 40 0.49 0.48 17.16
C LEU A 40 1.42 -0.16 18.19
N HIS A 41 2.67 -0.42 17.81
CA HIS A 41 3.69 -1.03 18.68
C HIS A 41 4.08 -0.14 19.86
N SER A 42 4.00 1.19 19.72
CA SER A 42 4.24 2.12 20.84
C SER A 42 3.02 2.34 21.74
N THR A 43 1.81 2.06 21.24
CA THR A 43 0.55 2.36 21.92
C THR A 43 0.10 1.19 22.80
N TYR A 44 0.34 -0.04 22.34
CA TYR A 44 -0.19 -1.24 22.98
C TYR A 44 0.91 -2.06 23.63
N ASP A 45 0.66 -2.50 24.86
CA ASP A 45 1.39 -3.60 25.49
C ASP A 45 0.90 -4.92 24.90
N LEU A 46 1.72 -5.56 24.06
CA LEU A 46 1.34 -6.80 23.36
C LEU A 46 1.36 -8.04 24.27
N SER A 47 1.89 -7.91 25.50
CA SER A 47 1.85 -8.97 26.52
C SER A 47 0.51 -9.00 27.27
N ASP A 48 -0.24 -7.89 27.27
CA ASP A 48 -1.59 -7.81 27.82
C ASP A 48 -2.62 -8.27 26.77
N LEU A 49 -3.33 -9.37 27.04
CA LEU A 49 -4.32 -9.95 26.13
C LEU A 49 -5.43 -8.97 25.70
N ASN A 50 -5.86 -8.07 26.60
CA ASN A 50 -6.89 -7.09 26.26
C ASN A 50 -6.35 -6.03 25.31
N GLN A 51 -5.10 -5.61 25.50
CA GLN A 51 -4.41 -4.67 24.61
C GLN A 51 -4.08 -5.30 23.26
N LEU A 52 -3.57 -6.54 23.26
CA LEU A 52 -3.33 -7.32 22.06
C LEU A 52 -4.58 -7.44 21.20
N ARG A 53 -5.75 -7.69 21.82
CA ARG A 53 -7.02 -7.76 21.09
C ARG A 53 -7.42 -6.42 20.47
N ARG A 54 -7.19 -5.30 21.16
CA ARG A 54 -7.44 -3.96 20.60
C ARG A 54 -6.49 -3.65 19.45
N CYS A 55 -5.21 -3.91 19.63
CA CYS A 55 -4.21 -3.80 18.57
C CYS A 55 -4.61 -4.63 17.35
N ALA A 56 -5.00 -5.89 17.54
CA ALA A 56 -5.41 -6.77 16.44
C ALA A 56 -6.61 -6.20 15.65
N ASN A 57 -7.59 -5.62 16.35
CA ASN A 57 -8.75 -4.98 15.70
C ASN A 57 -8.34 -3.73 14.89
N GLU A 58 -7.48 -2.88 15.45
CA GLU A 58 -7.01 -1.66 14.77
C GLU A 58 -6.04 -1.94 13.63
N SER A 59 -5.21 -2.98 13.76
CA SER A 59 -4.30 -3.42 12.71
C SER A 59 -5.01 -4.03 11.51
N ASN A 60 -6.17 -4.66 11.71
CA ASN A 60 -6.84 -5.42 10.65
C ASN A 60 -7.10 -4.61 9.36
N PRO A 61 -7.71 -3.41 9.39
CA PRO A 61 -7.86 -2.60 8.18
C PRO A 61 -6.51 -2.24 7.54
N LEU A 62 -5.47 -2.01 8.32
CA LEU A 62 -4.13 -1.72 7.82
C LEU A 62 -3.52 -2.93 7.11
N ARG A 63 -3.71 -4.13 7.64
CA ARG A 63 -3.26 -5.38 7.01
C ARG A 63 -3.95 -5.63 5.69
N VAL A 64 -5.24 -5.31 5.58
CA VAL A 64 -5.99 -5.39 4.32
C VAL A 64 -5.40 -4.44 3.28
N GLN A 65 -5.10 -3.19 3.68
CA GLN A 65 -4.44 -2.22 2.79
C GLN A 65 -3.06 -2.71 2.36
N ALA A 66 -2.22 -3.14 3.31
CA ALA A 66 -0.86 -3.62 3.07
C ALA A 66 -0.81 -4.81 2.12
N LYS A 67 -1.78 -5.74 2.21
CA LYS A 67 -1.84 -6.96 1.40
C LYS A 67 -1.86 -6.67 -0.11
N GLY A 68 -2.51 -5.60 -0.54
CA GLY A 68 -2.64 -5.25 -1.96
C GLY A 68 -1.46 -4.47 -2.54
N LEU A 69 -0.53 -3.99 -1.72
CA LEU A 69 0.54 -3.11 -2.20
C LEU A 69 1.59 -3.81 -3.08
N PRO A 70 2.05 -5.04 -2.79
CA PRO A 70 3.02 -5.70 -3.66
C PRO A 70 2.53 -5.82 -5.12
N GLU A 71 1.26 -6.20 -5.31
CA GLU A 71 0.67 -6.32 -6.64
C GLU A 71 0.58 -4.97 -7.38
N GLN A 72 0.32 -3.88 -6.66
CA GLN A 72 0.31 -2.53 -7.24
C GLN A 72 1.72 -2.08 -7.62
N VAL A 73 2.71 -2.36 -6.77
CA VAL A 73 4.12 -2.04 -7.04
C VAL A 73 4.66 -2.80 -8.26
N LEU A 74 4.23 -4.06 -8.46
CA LEU A 74 4.65 -4.85 -9.63
C LEU A 74 4.23 -4.22 -10.98
N LYS A 75 3.17 -3.39 -10.97
CA LYS A 75 2.66 -2.69 -12.15
C LYS A 75 3.39 -1.39 -12.46
N LEU A 76 4.38 -0.98 -11.66
CA LEU A 76 5.24 0.16 -11.97
C LEU A 76 6.15 -0.16 -13.16
N ASP A 77 6.24 0.77 -14.11
CA ASP A 77 7.15 0.64 -15.25
C ASP A 77 8.62 0.79 -14.82
N ASP A 78 8.90 1.70 -13.89
CA ASP A 78 10.24 1.92 -13.34
C ASP A 78 10.71 0.69 -12.54
N PHE A 79 11.55 -0.13 -13.18
CA PHE A 79 12.15 -1.31 -12.57
C PHE A 79 13.04 -0.96 -11.37
N ALA A 80 13.80 0.13 -11.44
CA ALA A 80 14.71 0.52 -10.36
C ALA A 80 13.94 0.88 -9.09
N LEU A 81 12.78 1.54 -9.24
CA LEU A 81 11.89 1.91 -8.14
C LEU A 81 11.07 0.72 -7.61
N ARG A 82 10.64 -0.19 -8.50
CA ARG A 82 9.82 -1.35 -8.16
C ARG A 82 10.47 -2.29 -7.15
N VAL A 83 11.77 -2.56 -7.26
CA VAL A 83 12.47 -3.47 -6.34
C VAL A 83 12.41 -3.02 -4.87
N PRO A 84 12.91 -1.82 -4.50
CA PRO A 84 12.84 -1.37 -3.11
C PRO A 84 11.41 -1.15 -2.63
N LEU A 85 10.50 -0.64 -3.46
CA LEU A 85 9.10 -0.50 -3.07
C LEU A 85 8.43 -1.84 -2.81
N ASN A 86 8.75 -2.89 -3.59
CA ASN A 86 8.14 -4.19 -3.39
C ASN A 86 8.62 -4.82 -2.08
N GLN A 87 9.90 -4.66 -1.76
CA GLN A 87 10.47 -5.09 -0.47
C GLN A 87 9.79 -4.37 0.71
N ALA A 88 9.61 -3.05 0.62
CA ALA A 88 8.90 -2.29 1.64
C ALA A 88 7.41 -2.66 1.72
N ALA A 89 6.76 -2.92 0.59
CA ALA A 89 5.35 -3.33 0.53
C ALA A 89 5.10 -4.70 1.18
N HIS A 90 6.00 -5.67 0.99
CA HIS A 90 5.89 -6.95 1.69
C HIS A 90 6.10 -6.81 3.20
N LEU A 91 7.06 -5.98 3.63
CA LEU A 91 7.32 -5.73 5.04
C LEU A 91 6.19 -4.97 5.73
N SER A 92 5.46 -4.10 5.01
CA SER A 92 4.38 -3.30 5.61
C SER A 92 3.28 -4.18 6.22
N PHE A 93 2.97 -5.33 5.61
CA PHE A 93 1.99 -6.29 6.13
C PHE A 93 2.41 -6.88 7.48
N SER A 94 3.69 -7.20 7.63
CA SER A 94 4.26 -7.68 8.89
C SER A 94 4.44 -6.55 9.90
N CYS A 95 4.81 -5.34 9.46
CA CYS A 95 5.00 -4.17 10.31
C CYS A 95 3.73 -3.80 11.07
N VAL A 96 2.58 -3.77 10.38
CA VAL A 96 1.30 -3.43 11.02
C VAL A 96 0.69 -4.61 11.80
N TYR A 97 1.34 -5.77 11.86
CA TYR A 97 0.86 -6.90 12.66
C TYR A 97 1.17 -6.70 14.15
N CYS A 98 0.26 -7.13 15.03
CA CYS A 98 0.43 -7.01 16.47
C CYS A 98 1.12 -8.26 17.04
N SER A 99 2.44 -8.23 17.05
CA SER A 99 3.31 -9.20 17.72
C SER A 99 4.62 -8.54 18.10
N ASP A 100 5.30 -9.02 19.15
CA ASP A 100 6.56 -8.42 19.63
C ASP A 100 7.66 -8.30 18.56
N SER A 101 7.69 -9.23 17.59
CA SER A 101 8.68 -9.25 16.52
C SER A 101 8.30 -8.41 15.28
N ALA A 102 7.08 -7.85 15.23
CA ALA A 102 6.60 -7.13 14.05
C ALA A 102 7.24 -5.73 13.94
N ILE A 103 7.64 -5.11 15.05
CA ILE A 103 8.35 -3.82 15.03
C ILE A 103 9.66 -3.90 14.22
N GLU A 104 10.37 -5.03 14.27
CA GLU A 104 11.57 -5.22 13.44
C GLU A 104 11.28 -5.13 11.95
N SER A 105 10.07 -5.51 11.51
CA SER A 105 9.66 -5.38 10.12
C SER A 105 9.49 -3.92 9.74
N CYS A 106 8.93 -3.10 10.64
CA CYS A 106 8.84 -1.65 10.46
C CYS A 106 10.22 -1.01 10.33
N ASP A 107 11.19 -1.40 11.15
CA ASP A 107 12.54 -0.83 11.10
C ASP A 107 13.31 -1.29 9.86
N LYS A 108 13.13 -2.55 9.45
CA LYS A 108 13.71 -3.07 8.20
C LYS A 108 13.20 -2.33 6.96
N MET A 109 12.03 -1.68 7.02
CA MET A 109 11.50 -0.87 5.91
C MET A 109 12.32 0.39 5.65
N ASP A 110 12.95 0.99 6.68
CA ASP A 110 13.59 2.32 6.57
C ASP A 110 14.60 2.38 5.40
N LYS A 111 15.48 1.38 5.28
CA LYS A 111 16.47 1.33 4.19
C LYS A 111 15.86 1.22 2.79
N TYR A 112 14.71 0.56 2.67
CA TYR A 112 14.03 0.37 1.38
C TYR A 112 13.25 1.63 0.99
N LEU A 113 12.61 2.26 1.97
CA LEU A 113 11.90 3.53 1.80
C LEU A 113 12.86 4.65 1.43
N GLU A 114 14.02 4.74 2.10
CA GLU A 114 15.07 5.73 1.76
C GLU A 114 15.57 5.52 0.32
N ARG A 115 15.78 4.26 -0.08
CA ARG A 115 16.21 3.93 -1.45
C ARG A 115 15.14 4.30 -2.48
N ALA A 116 13.88 3.98 -2.23
CA ALA A 116 12.78 4.32 -3.11
C ALA A 116 12.59 5.84 -3.23
N GLU A 117 12.70 6.58 -2.13
CA GLU A 117 12.61 8.04 -2.10
C GLU A 117 13.71 8.71 -2.93
N LYS A 118 14.96 8.21 -2.84
CA LYS A 118 16.05 8.69 -3.69
C LYS A 118 15.80 8.46 -5.18
N LEU A 119 15.06 7.42 -5.55
CA LEU A 119 14.74 7.12 -6.95
C LEU A 119 13.58 8.00 -7.44
N VAL A 120 12.50 8.12 -6.65
CA VAL A 120 11.37 9.01 -6.96
C VAL A 120 11.81 10.46 -7.15
N ASN A 121 12.79 10.94 -6.36
CA ASN A 121 13.28 12.32 -6.47
C ASN A 121 14.32 12.55 -7.58
N LYS A 122 14.77 11.48 -8.25
CA LYS A 122 15.72 11.55 -9.38
C LYS A 122 15.05 11.40 -10.74
N SER A 123 13.88 10.77 -10.77
CA SER A 123 13.02 10.62 -11.94
C SER A 123 12.23 11.90 -12.22
#